data_AF-Q6IJR5-F1
#
_entry.id   AF-Q6IJR5-F1
#
_cell.length_a   1.000
_cell.length_b   1.000
_cell.length_c   1.000
_cell.angle_alpha   90.00
_cell.angle_beta   90.00
_cell.angle_gamma   90.00
#
_symmetry.space_group_name_H-M   'P 1'
#
loop_
_entity.id
_entity.type
_entity.pdbx_description
1 polymer ?
#
loop_
_entity_poly.entity_id
_entity_poly.type
_entity_poly.pdbx_seq_one_letter_code
_entity_poly.pdbx_strand_id
1 'polypeptide(L)'
;MSSAVLIAFCVLVVLTGQSVGQNVAVQQSIDWANEQFKIAQVVAQGKLPNSVEARNDANDQLDTLKLALSHCEAELKSTQGVDLHKTCVKAVFAGFYTALDRLAAEHWPIYGATSGAARIGFFC
;
A
#
# COMPACT_ATOMS: atom_id res chain seq x y z
N MET A 1 -16.03 -35.93 -36.28
CA MET A 1 -16.36 -35.22 -35.02
C MET A 1 -17.26 -34.04 -35.38
N SER A 2 -18.42 -33.90 -34.74
CA SER A 2 -19.42 -32.88 -35.11
C SER A 2 -18.94 -31.47 -34.71
N SER A 3 -19.24 -30.47 -35.55
CA SER A 3 -18.91 -29.05 -35.29
C SER A 3 -19.43 -28.54 -33.95
N ALA A 4 -20.54 -29.08 -33.46
CA ALA A 4 -21.10 -28.75 -32.15
C ALA A 4 -20.17 -29.13 -30.98
N VAL A 5 -19.42 -30.23 -31.10
CA VAL A 5 -18.48 -30.69 -30.05
C VAL A 5 -17.28 -29.75 -29.95
N LEU A 6 -16.78 -29.25 -31.10
CA LEU A 6 -15.69 -28.27 -31.14
C LEU A 6 -16.10 -26.94 -30.51
N ILE A 7 -17.30 -26.45 -30.80
CA ILE A 7 -17.82 -25.20 -30.21
C ILE A 7 -17.96 -25.35 -28.70
N ALA A 8 -18.56 -26.45 -28.22
CA ALA A 8 -18.69 -26.71 -26.79
C ALA A 8 -17.33 -26.77 -26.08
N PHE A 9 -16.33 -27.42 -26.69
CA PHE A 9 -14.98 -27.49 -26.15
C PHE A 9 -14.29 -26.12 -26.09
N CYS A 10 -14.42 -25.30 -27.14
CA CYS A 10 -13.87 -23.94 -27.16
C CYS A 10 -14.50 -23.06 -26.07
N VAL A 11 -15.82 -23.11 -25.89
CA VAL A 11 -16.51 -22.34 -24.84
C VAL A 11 -16.06 -22.81 -23.45
N LEU A 12 -15.92 -24.11 -23.22
CA LEU A 12 -15.43 -24.64 -21.94
C LEU A 12 -14.00 -24.19 -21.66
N VAL A 13 -13.09 -24.33 -22.63
CA VAL A 13 -11.69 -23.92 -22.48
C VAL A 13 -11.57 -22.42 -22.23
N VAL A 14 -12.35 -21.59 -22.93
CA VAL A 14 -12.39 -20.14 -22.70
C VAL A 14 -12.91 -19.82 -21.30
N LEU A 15 -14.00 -20.47 -20.84
CA LEU A 15 -14.51 -20.26 -19.48
C LEU A 15 -13.49 -20.68 -18.41
N THR A 16 -12.86 -21.85 -18.56
CA THR A 16 -11.86 -22.33 -17.60
C THR A 16 -10.55 -21.54 -17.64
N GLY A 17 -10.15 -21.07 -18.82
CA GLY A 17 -8.95 -20.25 -18.99
C GLY A 17 -9.13 -18.86 -18.40
N GLN A 18 -10.32 -18.26 -18.55
CA GLN A 18 -10.65 -16.97 -17.93
C GLN A 18 -10.68 -17.05 -16.41
N SER A 19 -11.28 -18.10 -15.82
CA SER A 19 -11.35 -18.22 -14.36
C SER A 19 -9.98 -18.42 -13.70
N VAL A 20 -9.11 -19.24 -14.31
CA VAL A 20 -7.73 -19.42 -13.83
C VAL A 20 -6.94 -18.12 -13.98
N GLY A 21 -7.04 -17.45 -15.13
CA GLY A 21 -6.36 -16.16 -15.36
C GLY A 21 -6.80 -15.05 -14.41
N GLN A 22 -8.10 -14.99 -14.08
CA GLN A 22 -8.65 -14.01 -13.13
C GLN A 22 -8.12 -14.25 -11.71
N ASN A 23 -8.07 -15.50 -11.25
CA ASN A 23 -7.55 -15.81 -9.92
C ASN A 23 -6.07 -15.42 -9.78
N VAL A 24 -5.27 -15.67 -10.83
CA VAL A 24 -3.86 -15.26 -10.87
C VAL A 24 -3.73 -13.73 -10.81
N ALA A 25 -4.54 -12.99 -11.56
CA ALA A 25 -4.50 -11.54 -11.57
C ALA A 25 -4.90 -10.91 -10.21
N VAL A 26 -5.89 -11.50 -9.53
CA VAL A 26 -6.28 -11.11 -8.17
C VAL A 26 -5.10 -11.32 -7.20
N GLN A 27 -4.49 -12.50 -7.20
CA GLN A 27 -3.37 -12.80 -6.30
C GLN A 27 -2.17 -11.88 -6.56
N GLN A 28 -1.80 -11.67 -7.83
CA GLN A 28 -0.72 -10.74 -8.20
C GLN A 28 -0.99 -9.32 -7.74
N SER A 29 -2.26 -8.87 -7.77
CA SER A 29 -2.64 -7.55 -7.31
C SER A 29 -2.47 -7.41 -5.78
N ILE A 30 -2.81 -8.44 -5.01
CA ILE A 30 -2.61 -8.48 -3.56
C ILE A 30 -1.11 -8.49 -3.23
N ASP A 31 -0.33 -9.31 -3.92
CA ASP A 31 1.12 -9.41 -3.70
C ASP A 31 1.82 -8.08 -3.98
N TRP A 32 1.42 -7.39 -5.06
CA TRP A 32 1.89 -6.05 -5.36
C TRP A 32 1.56 -5.04 -4.25
N ALA A 33 0.33 -5.02 -3.75
CA ALA A 33 -0.05 -4.11 -2.65
C ALA A 33 0.77 -4.38 -1.38
N ASN A 34 1.02 -5.65 -1.06
CA ASN A 34 1.87 -6.05 0.06
C ASN A 34 3.33 -5.62 -0.12
N GLU A 35 3.86 -5.68 -1.34
CA GLU A 35 5.19 -5.15 -1.66
C GLU A 35 5.25 -3.63 -1.45
N GLN A 36 4.24 -2.89 -1.92
CA GLN A 36 4.15 -1.45 -1.67
C GLN A 36 4.06 -1.11 -0.18
N PHE A 37 3.38 -1.94 0.61
CA PHE A 37 3.30 -1.74 2.06
C PHE A 37 4.67 -1.90 2.74
N LYS A 38 5.46 -2.91 2.34
CA LYS A 38 6.84 -3.08 2.84
C LYS A 38 7.72 -1.88 2.48
N ILE A 39 7.58 -1.34 1.27
CA ILE A 39 8.28 -0.12 0.87
C ILE A 39 7.87 1.05 1.77
N ALA A 40 6.57 1.23 2.03
CA ALA A 40 6.08 2.28 2.91
C ALA A 40 6.59 2.16 4.35
N GLN A 41 6.78 0.95 4.88
CA GLN A 41 7.41 0.76 6.19
C GLN A 41 8.84 1.32 6.23
N VAL A 42 9.63 1.03 5.19
CA VAL A 42 11.00 1.55 5.06
C VAL A 42 10.99 3.07 4.88
N VAL A 43 10.08 3.60 4.06
CA VAL A 43 9.95 5.04 3.83
C VAL A 43 9.52 5.77 5.11
N ALA A 44 8.59 5.23 5.90
CA ALA A 44 8.17 5.82 7.17
C ALA A 44 9.33 5.96 8.16
N GLN A 45 10.13 4.90 8.29
CA GLN A 45 11.31 4.88 9.15
C GLN A 45 12.40 5.85 8.68
N GLY A 46 12.52 6.06 7.36
CA GLY A 46 13.51 6.98 6.79
C GLY A 46 13.08 8.45 6.79
N LYS A 47 11.78 8.73 6.69
CA LYS A 47 11.26 10.12 6.62
C LYS A 47 11.17 10.82 7.97
N LEU A 48 11.02 10.06 9.05
CA LEU A 48 10.86 10.61 10.39
C LEU A 48 12.18 10.52 11.19
N PRO A 49 12.43 11.46 12.11
CA PRO A 49 13.60 11.39 12.96
C PRO A 49 13.57 10.18 13.88
N ASN A 50 14.73 9.81 14.40
CA ASN A 50 14.89 8.66 15.28
C ASN A 50 14.47 8.95 16.73
N SER A 51 13.25 9.44 16.95
CA SER A 51 12.65 9.62 18.28
C SER A 51 11.58 8.55 18.55
N VAL A 52 11.24 8.33 19.82
CA VAL A 52 10.20 7.37 20.21
C VAL A 52 8.84 7.84 19.71
N GLU A 53 8.58 9.14 19.82
CA GLU A 53 7.34 9.80 19.39
C GLU A 53 7.17 9.65 17.88
N ALA A 54 8.20 9.97 17.10
CA ALA A 54 8.18 9.83 15.65
C ALA A 54 7.96 8.38 15.20
N ARG A 55 8.56 7.41 15.91
CA ARG A 55 8.35 5.98 15.64
C ARG A 55 6.93 5.54 15.95
N ASN A 56 6.34 6.00 17.05
CA ASN A 56 4.96 5.70 17.41
C ASN A 56 4.01 6.25 16.36
N ASP A 57 4.18 7.51 15.97
CA ASP A 57 3.34 8.13 14.94
C ASP A 57 3.50 7.44 13.57
N ALA A 58 4.72 7.03 13.20
CA ALA A 58 4.94 6.19 12.01
C ALA A 58 4.18 4.86 12.10
N ASN A 59 4.21 4.18 13.24
CA ASN A 59 3.50 2.92 13.43
C ASN A 59 1.99 3.13 13.32
N ASP A 60 1.44 4.18 13.92
CA ASP A 60 0.02 4.51 13.83
C ASP A 60 -0.42 4.79 12.38
N GLN A 61 0.41 5.50 11.60
CA GLN A 61 0.17 5.72 10.17
C GLN A 61 0.25 4.41 9.37
N LEU A 62 1.19 3.52 9.69
CA LEU A 62 1.32 2.22 9.05
C LEU A 62 0.16 1.28 9.38
N ASP A 63 -0.35 1.30 10.61
CA ASP A 63 -1.53 0.53 11.02
C ASP A 63 -2.78 1.05 10.32
N THR A 64 -2.93 2.37 10.20
CA THR A 64 -4.01 3.00 9.42
C THR A 64 -3.92 2.61 7.94
N LEU A 65 -2.73 2.66 7.35
CA LEU A 65 -2.47 2.21 5.99
C LEU A 65 -2.84 0.74 5.80
N LYS A 66 -2.43 -0.14 6.72
CA LYS A 66 -2.74 -1.57 6.68
C LYS A 66 -4.24 -1.84 6.73
N LEU A 67 -4.96 -1.13 7.61
CA LEU A 67 -6.41 -1.20 7.67
C LEU A 67 -7.05 -0.76 6.34
N ALA A 68 -6.62 0.36 5.78
CA ALA A 68 -7.12 0.84 4.49
C ALA A 68 -6.82 -0.13 3.33
N LEU A 69 -5.64 -0.75 3.29
CA LEU A 69 -5.31 -1.79 2.32
C LEU A 69 -6.20 -3.03 2.47
N SER A 70 -6.55 -3.42 3.71
CA SER A 70 -7.46 -4.53 3.94
C SER A 70 -8.86 -4.28 3.36
N HIS A 71 -9.33 -3.03 3.37
CA HIS A 71 -10.57 -2.65 2.69
C HIS A 71 -10.44 -2.75 1.17
N CYS A 72 -9.33 -2.28 0.58
CA CYS A 72 -9.08 -2.44 -0.85
C CYS A 72 -8.99 -3.94 -1.25
N GLU A 73 -8.43 -4.80 -0.40
CA GLU A 73 -8.35 -6.24 -0.63
C GLU A 73 -9.72 -6.93 -0.51
N ALA A 74 -10.54 -6.54 0.46
CA ALA A 74 -11.91 -7.04 0.60
C ALA A 74 -12.74 -6.69 -0.64
N GLU A 75 -12.61 -5.46 -1.14
CA GLU A 75 -13.27 -5.01 -2.37
C GLU A 75 -12.78 -5.79 -3.59
N LEU A 76 -11.49 -6.08 -3.69
CA LEU A 76 -10.91 -6.91 -4.75
C LEU A 76 -11.48 -8.34 -4.72
N LYS A 77 -11.55 -8.95 -3.54
CA LYS A 77 -12.10 -10.31 -3.38
C LYS A 77 -13.59 -10.37 -3.72
N SER A 78 -14.32 -9.30 -3.44
CA SER A 78 -15.75 -9.17 -3.73
C SER A 78 -16.02 -8.94 -5.23
N THR A 79 -15.33 -7.97 -5.83
CA THR A 79 -15.60 -7.50 -7.20
C THR A 79 -14.77 -8.21 -8.28
N GLN A 80 -13.68 -8.86 -7.88
CA GLN A 80 -12.61 -9.34 -8.78
C GLN A 80 -12.02 -8.22 -9.66
N GLY A 81 -12.24 -6.94 -9.30
CA GLY A 81 -11.82 -5.77 -10.05
C GLY A 81 -10.38 -5.37 -9.75
N VAL A 82 -9.41 -5.94 -10.48
CA VAL A 82 -7.98 -5.63 -10.31
C VAL A 82 -7.68 -4.14 -10.52
N ASP A 83 -8.30 -3.49 -11.51
CA ASP A 83 -8.08 -2.06 -11.77
C ASP A 83 -8.65 -1.16 -10.67
N LEU A 84 -9.80 -1.53 -10.12
CA LEU A 84 -10.41 -0.85 -8.98
C LEU A 84 -9.53 -0.98 -7.75
N HIS A 85 -9.00 -2.18 -7.48
CA HIS A 85 -8.07 -2.40 -6.39
C HIS A 85 -6.79 -1.57 -6.54
N LYS A 86 -6.17 -1.56 -7.73
CA LYS A 86 -4.98 -0.72 -7.98
C LYS A 86 -5.26 0.76 -7.74
N THR A 87 -6.43 1.24 -8.14
CA THR A 87 -6.88 2.62 -7.91
C THR A 87 -7.05 2.91 -6.42
N CYS A 88 -7.72 2.01 -5.69
CA CYS A 88 -7.90 2.10 -4.25
C CYS A 88 -6.55 2.15 -3.52
N VAL A 89 -5.65 1.20 -3.82
CA VAL A 89 -4.31 1.13 -3.22
C VAL A 89 -3.53 2.42 -3.47
N LYS A 90 -3.51 2.92 -4.72
CA LYS A 90 -2.83 4.19 -5.04
C LYS A 90 -3.41 5.38 -4.26
N ALA A 91 -4.73 5.47 -4.15
CA ALA A 91 -5.38 6.54 -3.41
C ALA A 91 -5.01 6.50 -1.91
N VAL A 92 -5.02 5.30 -1.32
CA VAL A 92 -4.62 5.10 0.07
C VAL A 92 -3.14 5.46 0.28
N PHE A 93 -2.24 5.02 -0.59
CA PHE A 93 -0.81 5.38 -0.50
C PHE A 93 -0.57 6.88 -0.67
N ALA A 94 -1.31 7.56 -1.55
CA ALA A 94 -1.21 9.01 -1.70
C ALA A 94 -1.60 9.73 -0.39
N GLY A 95 -2.68 9.28 0.26
CA GLY A 95 -3.07 9.77 1.59
C GLY A 95 -2.00 9.52 2.65
N PHE A 96 -1.46 8.30 2.70
CA PHE A 96 -0.39 7.93 3.63
C PHE A 96 0.86 8.79 3.46
N TYR A 97 1.36 8.98 2.23
CA TYR A 97 2.56 9.80 2.02
C TYR A 97 2.33 11.27 2.37
N THR A 98 1.14 11.80 2.10
CA THR A 98 0.76 13.17 2.50
C THR A 98 0.76 13.33 4.02
N ALA A 99 0.21 12.34 4.75
CA ALA A 99 0.24 12.33 6.20
C ALA A 99 1.68 12.23 6.72
N LEU A 100 2.48 11.34 6.13
CA LEU A 100 3.88 11.15 6.51
C LEU A 100 4.73 12.41 6.30
N ASP A 101 4.50 13.16 5.22
CA ASP A 101 5.18 14.44 4.97
C ASP A 101 4.80 15.51 6.01
N ARG A 102 3.55 15.51 6.45
CA ARG A 102 3.10 16.39 7.54
C ARG A 102 3.75 16.01 8.86
N LEU A 103 3.79 14.73 9.22
CA LEU A 103 4.49 14.25 10.41
C LEU A 103 5.97 14.63 10.37
N ALA A 104 6.63 14.48 9.22
CA ALA A 104 8.02 14.87 9.06
C ALA A 104 8.21 16.37 9.33
N ALA A 105 7.34 17.23 8.78
CA ALA A 105 7.38 18.67 9.02
C ALA A 105 7.16 19.05 10.49
N GLU A 106 6.41 18.24 11.25
CA GLU A 106 6.17 18.45 12.68
C GLU A 106 7.34 17.95 13.55
N HIS A 107 7.90 16.78 13.23
CA HIS A 107 8.93 16.12 14.04
C HIS A 107 10.35 16.66 13.82
N TRP A 108 10.74 17.01 12.59
CA TRP A 108 12.11 17.47 12.30
C TRP A 108 12.51 18.76 13.03
N PRO A 109 11.66 19.80 13.14
CA PRO A 109 12.01 21.00 13.90
C PRO A 109 12.22 20.72 15.38
N ILE A 110 11.38 19.88 15.98
CA ILE A 110 11.48 19.48 17.40
C ILE A 110 12.75 18.65 17.61
N TYR A 111 13.00 17.69 16.72
CA TYR A 111 14.21 16.89 16.76
C TYR A 111 15.45 17.76 16.61
N GLY A 112 15.50 18.69 15.65
CA GLY A 112 16.63 19.61 15.48
C GLY A 112 16.87 20.53 16.69
N ALA A 113 15.79 21.02 17.32
CA ALA A 113 15.88 21.82 18.54
C ALA A 113 16.41 21.01 19.74
N THR A 114 16.10 19.71 19.81
CA THR A 114 16.47 18.84 20.95
C THR A 114 17.77 18.05 20.72
N SER A 115 18.15 17.78 19.47
CA SER A 115 19.28 16.91 19.08
C SER A 115 20.66 17.56 19.21
N GLY A 116 20.81 18.55 20.11
CA GLY A 116 22.09 19.17 20.41
C GLY A 116 22.49 20.35 19.50
N ALA A 117 21.83 20.58 18.35
CA ALA A 117 22.09 21.77 17.53
C ALA A 117 21.74 23.08 18.27
N ALA A 118 20.72 23.06 19.12
CA ALA A 118 20.44 24.17 20.04
C ALA A 118 21.44 24.28 21.20
N ARG A 119 22.10 23.18 21.61
CA ARG A 119 23.08 23.18 22.72
C ARG A 119 24.44 23.78 22.32
N ILE A 120 24.76 23.82 21.03
CA ILE A 120 26.00 24.45 20.52
C ILE A 120 25.79 25.96 20.26
N GLY A 121 24.61 26.53 20.57
CA GLY A 121 24.42 27.98 20.54
C GLY A 121 24.53 28.62 19.15
N PHE A 122 24.29 27.86 18.06
CA PHE A 122 24.32 28.41 16.69
C PHE A 122 23.01 29.07 16.24
N PHE A 123 22.02 29.19 17.14
CA PHE A 123 20.82 29.99 16.91
C PHE A 123 20.57 30.93 18.09
N CYS A 124 21.46 31.91 18.27
CA CYS A 124 21.23 33.23 18.87
C CYS A 124 22.35 34.16 18.38
#